data_AF-A0A8K0KES3-F1
#
_entry.id   AF-A0A8K0KES3-F1
#
_cell.length_a   1.000
_cell.length_b   1.000
_cell.length_c   1.000
_cell.angle_alpha   90.00
_cell.angle_beta   90.00
_cell.angle_gamma   90.00
#
_symmetry.space_group_name_H-M   'P 1'
#
loop_
_entity.id
_entity.type
_entity.pdbx_description
1 polymer ?
#
loop_
_entity_poly.entity_id
_entity_poly.type
_entity_poly.pdbx_seq_one_letter_code
_entity_poly.pdbx_strand_id
1 'polypeptide(L)'
;MASPNAQGQRLLTMSCSDKVCKWNVVGLQGSLLSHLIEPIYLDSVVLGSLFHPSHLYRAMCGRVEPWIQGLPPPFRLNKPLMALISSPEIRKESPEVINSVTGKDEAGQASRLCKRFFFRRFLRLINPLDLHQVPVKLDQRAVPIHPLPDNFLTMSMQYSTAKESMGDYQAAKHCLLEAFRKGGLGTWLKKPMEQDQFELMEEEYMSGAFGE
;
A
#
# COMPACT_ATOMS: atom_id res chain seq x y z
N MET A 1 3.92 -24.48 -4.51
CA MET A 1 3.83 -25.41 -3.36
C MET A 1 3.74 -24.57 -2.09
N ALA A 2 2.71 -24.74 -1.27
CA ALA A 2 2.61 -24.04 0.01
C ALA A 2 3.62 -24.63 1.00
N SER A 3 4.32 -23.77 1.74
CA SER A 3 5.25 -24.18 2.80
C SER A 3 4.51 -25.02 3.86
N PRO A 4 5.05 -26.17 4.33
CA PRO A 4 4.39 -27.08 5.27
C PRO A 4 4.02 -26.47 6.64
N ASN A 5 4.52 -25.27 6.96
CA ASN A 5 4.39 -24.64 8.28
C ASN A 5 3.17 -23.71 8.46
N ALA A 6 2.23 -23.65 7.51
CA ALA A 6 1.10 -22.72 7.56
C ALA A 6 -0.14 -23.23 8.33
N GLN A 7 -0.19 -24.51 8.73
CA GLN A 7 -1.35 -25.07 9.43
C GLN A 7 -1.26 -24.80 10.94
N GLY A 8 -2.14 -23.93 11.46
CA GLY A 8 -2.40 -23.77 12.89
C GLY A 8 -1.67 -22.64 13.63
N GLN A 9 -0.76 -21.90 12.98
CA GLN A 9 -0.15 -20.72 13.61
C GLN A 9 -1.08 -19.50 13.57
N ARG A 10 -1.12 -18.72 14.67
CA ARG A 10 -1.94 -17.51 14.76
C ARG A 10 -1.47 -16.49 13.72
N LEU A 11 -2.33 -16.19 12.75
CA LEU A 11 -2.08 -15.15 11.76
C LEU A 11 -2.15 -13.77 12.44
N LEU A 12 -1.00 -13.14 12.67
CA LEU A 12 -0.94 -11.80 13.24
C LEU A 12 -0.92 -10.74 12.14
N THR A 13 -1.75 -9.70 12.28
CA THR A 13 -1.81 -8.56 11.37
C THR A 13 -1.74 -7.29 12.20
N MET A 14 -0.96 -6.31 11.76
CA MET A 14 -0.87 -5.00 12.41
C MET A 14 -2.25 -4.35 12.54
N SER A 15 -2.46 -3.59 13.63
CA SER A 15 -3.71 -2.89 13.86
C SER A 15 -3.97 -1.82 12.79
N CYS A 16 -5.23 -1.39 12.66
CA CYS A 16 -5.57 -0.30 11.73
C CYS A 16 -4.85 1.00 12.11
N SER A 17 -4.76 1.33 13.40
CA SER A 17 -4.01 2.50 13.89
C SER A 17 -2.52 2.43 13.52
N ASP A 18 -1.89 1.26 13.56
CA ASP A 18 -0.49 1.12 13.12
C ASP A 18 -0.35 1.31 11.62
N LYS A 19 -1.26 0.74 10.82
CA LYS A 19 -1.26 0.89 9.36
C LYS A 19 -1.45 2.35 8.95
N VAL A 20 -2.36 3.08 9.59
CA VAL A 20 -2.58 4.49 9.29
C VAL A 20 -1.42 5.35 9.76
N CYS A 21 -0.83 5.06 10.93
CA CYS A 21 0.41 5.69 11.37
C CYS A 21 1.55 5.49 10.37
N LYS A 22 1.63 4.30 9.76
CA LYS A 22 2.57 4.04 8.67
C LYS A 22 2.26 4.87 7.43
N TRP A 23 1.01 4.97 7.01
CA TRP A 23 0.61 5.82 5.88
C TRP A 23 0.95 7.29 6.10
N ASN A 24 0.88 7.77 7.35
CA ASN A 24 1.35 9.10 7.72
C ASN A 24 2.87 9.27 7.63
N VAL A 25 3.65 8.24 7.27
CA VAL A 25 5.10 8.37 7.01
C VAL A 25 5.43 8.01 5.57
N VAL A 26 5.03 6.83 5.12
CA VAL A 26 5.40 6.30 3.80
C VAL A 26 4.40 6.64 2.68
N GLY A 27 3.33 7.36 3.03
CA GLY A 27 2.22 7.65 2.12
C GLY A 27 1.28 6.46 1.88
N LEU A 28 0.12 6.75 1.31
CA LEU A 28 -0.97 5.82 1.02
C LEU A 28 -0.69 4.94 -0.20
N GLN A 29 0.05 5.46 -1.16
CA GLN A 29 0.29 4.88 -2.49
C GLN A 29 1.05 3.53 -2.43
N GLY A 30 1.79 3.31 -1.35
CA GLY A 30 2.60 2.10 -1.18
C GLY A 30 3.86 2.10 -2.05
N SER A 31 4.62 1.01 -2.00
CA SER A 31 5.93 0.94 -2.65
C SER A 31 5.84 1.02 -4.18
N LEU A 32 4.96 0.24 -4.81
CA LEU A 32 4.92 0.17 -6.28
C LEU A 32 4.61 1.54 -6.89
N LEU A 33 3.58 2.24 -6.42
CA LEU A 33 3.22 3.54 -6.96
C LEU A 33 4.19 4.66 -6.58
N SER A 34 4.99 4.51 -5.51
CA SER A 34 6.02 5.52 -5.16
C SER A 34 7.07 5.72 -6.26
N HIS A 35 7.12 4.80 -7.21
CA HIS A 35 7.90 4.92 -8.43
C HIS A 35 7.38 6.02 -9.39
N LEU A 36 6.06 6.12 -9.51
CA LEU A 36 5.36 6.92 -10.51
C LEU A 36 4.92 8.28 -9.96
N ILE A 37 4.67 8.36 -8.66
CA ILE A 37 4.07 9.52 -8.02
C ILE A 37 4.72 9.81 -6.67
N GLU A 38 4.69 11.08 -6.28
CA GLU A 38 5.14 11.51 -4.97
C GLU A 38 4.24 10.90 -3.87
N PRO A 39 4.72 10.82 -2.61
CA PRO A 39 3.95 10.27 -1.50
C PRO A 39 2.63 11.02 -1.30
N ILE A 40 1.52 10.28 -1.32
CA ILE A 40 0.18 10.82 -1.07
C ILE A 40 -0.16 10.63 0.40
N TYR A 41 -0.58 11.70 1.07
CA TYR A 41 -1.00 11.68 2.46
C TYR A 41 -2.47 12.08 2.59
N LEU A 42 -3.14 11.58 3.64
CA LEU A 42 -4.46 12.08 4.02
C LEU A 42 -4.31 13.48 4.59
N ASP A 43 -5.07 14.44 4.06
CA ASP A 43 -5.19 15.77 4.65
C ASP A 43 -6.00 15.71 5.96
N SER A 44 -7.06 14.89 5.99
CA SER A 44 -7.94 14.74 7.13
C SER A 44 -8.38 13.31 7.40
N VAL A 45 -8.69 13.03 8.66
CA VAL A 45 -9.20 11.74 9.17
C VAL A 45 -10.41 12.03 10.04
N VAL A 46 -11.57 11.55 9.61
CA VAL A 46 -12.85 11.79 10.28
C VAL A 46 -13.35 10.49 10.87
N LEU A 47 -13.71 10.50 12.16
CA LEU A 47 -14.30 9.34 12.83
C LEU A 47 -15.82 9.48 12.92
N GLY A 48 -16.52 8.36 12.74
CA GLY A 48 -17.97 8.30 12.92
C GLY A 48 -18.40 8.28 14.39
N SER A 49 -17.53 7.78 15.27
CA SER A 49 -17.75 7.64 16.70
C SER A 49 -16.41 7.47 17.43
N LEU A 50 -16.43 7.42 18.77
CA LEU A 50 -15.24 7.18 19.62
C LEU A 50 -14.08 8.16 19.39
N PHE A 51 -14.40 9.41 19.03
CA PHE A 51 -13.40 10.45 18.85
C PHE A 51 -12.90 10.97 20.20
N HIS A 52 -11.61 10.78 20.45
CA HIS A 52 -10.88 11.46 21.53
C HIS A 52 -9.62 12.10 20.95
N PRO A 53 -9.50 13.44 20.91
CA PRO A 53 -8.41 14.14 20.21
C PRO A 53 -7.02 13.61 20.54
N SER A 54 -6.69 13.52 21.83
CA SER A 54 -5.36 13.10 22.29
C SER A 54 -5.04 11.64 21.95
N HIS A 55 -6.02 10.74 22.04
CA HIS A 55 -5.81 9.33 21.71
C HIS A 55 -5.67 9.12 20.21
N LEU A 56 -6.48 9.81 19.41
CA LEU A 56 -6.39 9.75 17.96
C LEU A 56 -5.06 10.34 17.49
N TYR A 57 -4.68 11.54 17.95
CA TYR A 57 -3.39 12.14 17.60
C TYR A 57 -2.22 11.19 17.90
N ARG A 58 -2.19 10.65 19.12
CA ARG A 58 -1.16 9.71 19.57
C ARG A 58 -1.11 8.48 18.68
N ALA A 59 -2.25 7.88 18.36
CA ALA A 59 -2.33 6.67 17.53
C ALA A 59 -1.86 6.92 16.08
N MET A 60 -2.16 8.09 15.54
CA MET A 60 -1.99 8.44 14.13
C MET A 60 -0.60 8.95 13.79
N CYS A 61 0.05 9.71 14.66
CA CYS A 61 1.38 10.26 14.42
C CYS A 61 2.17 10.55 15.70
N GLY A 62 1.50 11.02 16.76
CA GLY A 62 2.18 11.55 17.95
C GLY A 62 3.07 10.57 18.69
N ARG A 63 2.77 9.25 18.64
CA ARG A 63 3.62 8.24 19.32
C ARG A 63 4.98 8.02 18.68
N VAL A 64 5.10 8.22 17.36
CA VAL A 64 6.38 8.06 16.64
C VAL A 64 7.11 9.38 16.43
N GLU A 65 6.43 10.51 16.63
CA GLU A 65 6.95 11.86 16.41
C GLU A 65 8.30 12.15 17.09
N PRO A 66 8.53 11.80 18.37
CA PRO A 66 9.82 12.05 19.02
C PRO A 66 10.98 11.22 18.46
N TRP A 67 10.67 10.13 17.74
CA TRP A 67 11.63 9.09 17.38
C TRP A 67 11.91 9.01 15.87
N ILE A 68 11.01 9.59 15.05
CA ILE A 68 11.13 9.59 13.61
C ILE A 68 12.18 10.62 13.16
N GLN A 69 13.12 10.18 12.35
CA GLN A 69 14.20 11.03 11.82
C GLN A 69 14.77 10.44 10.54
N GLY A 70 15.47 11.26 9.75
CA GLY A 70 16.18 10.81 8.55
C GLY A 70 15.26 10.29 7.44
N LEU A 71 14.05 10.85 7.31
CA LEU A 71 13.17 10.51 6.19
C LEU A 71 13.76 11.07 4.89
N PRO A 72 13.82 10.26 3.80
CA PRO A 72 14.27 10.76 2.50
C PRO A 72 13.23 11.75 1.94
N PRO A 73 13.64 12.88 1.35
CA PRO A 73 12.71 13.73 0.61
C PRO A 73 12.00 12.92 -0.50
N PRO A 74 10.71 13.17 -0.79
CA PRO A 74 9.79 14.11 -0.14
C PRO A 74 8.98 13.50 1.03
N PHE A 75 9.37 12.33 1.55
CA PHE A 75 8.66 11.68 2.65
C PHE A 75 8.74 12.49 3.95
N ARG A 76 7.63 12.52 4.69
CA ARG A 76 7.50 13.26 5.95
C ARG A 76 6.57 12.56 6.93
N LEU A 77 6.63 12.95 8.21
CA LEU A 77 5.58 12.62 9.16
C LEU A 77 4.39 13.57 8.94
N ASN A 78 3.35 13.06 8.29
CA ASN A 78 2.07 13.73 8.12
C ASN A 78 1.29 13.80 9.44
N LYS A 79 0.66 14.95 9.67
CA LYS A 79 -0.22 15.22 10.82
C LYS A 79 -1.58 15.65 10.28
N PRO A 80 -2.49 14.69 10.01
CA PRO A 80 -3.77 15.01 9.39
C PRO A 80 -4.65 15.81 10.36
N LEU A 81 -5.55 16.61 9.80
CA LEU A 81 -6.68 17.17 10.52
C LEU A 81 -7.55 16.04 11.06
N MET A 82 -8.09 16.20 12.26
CA MET A 82 -8.89 15.17 12.91
C MET A 82 -10.24 15.74 13.33
N ALA A 83 -11.32 15.09 12.90
CA ALA A 83 -12.68 15.54 13.17
C ALA A 83 -13.61 14.39 13.53
N LEU A 84 -14.75 14.73 14.12
CA LEU A 84 -15.90 13.84 14.32
C LEU A 84 -17.01 14.26 13.35
N ILE A 85 -17.72 13.29 12.78
CA ILE A 85 -18.92 13.62 11.97
C ILE A 85 -20.02 14.24 12.84
N SER A 86 -20.79 15.15 12.26
CA SER A 86 -22.01 15.69 12.88
C SER A 86 -23.26 14.84 12.58
N SER A 87 -23.26 14.06 11.48
CA SER A 87 -24.36 13.17 11.08
C SER A 87 -23.85 12.02 10.19
N PRO A 88 -24.32 10.77 10.36
CA PRO A 88 -24.00 9.67 9.46
C PRO A 88 -24.86 9.72 8.18
N GLU A 89 -24.21 9.78 7.01
CA GLU A 89 -24.86 9.53 5.72
C GLU A 89 -24.51 8.13 5.21
N ILE A 90 -25.49 7.44 4.61
CA ILE A 90 -25.29 6.12 3.99
C ILE A 90 -25.18 6.32 2.48
N ARG A 91 -24.01 6.02 1.91
CA ARG A 91 -23.83 5.94 0.45
C ARG A 91 -24.39 4.62 -0.05
N LYS A 92 -25.22 4.68 -1.11
CA LYS A 92 -25.73 3.51 -1.83
C LYS A 92 -24.93 3.34 -3.13
N GLU A 93 -23.93 2.47 -3.08
CA GLU A 93 -23.31 1.89 -4.27
C GLU A 93 -23.44 0.36 -4.15
N SER A 94 -23.35 -0.37 -5.26
CA SER A 94 -23.27 -1.84 -5.25
C SER A 94 -21.81 -2.25 -5.02
N PRO A 95 -21.42 -2.71 -3.82
CA PRO A 95 -20.03 -2.99 -3.50
C PRO A 95 -19.62 -4.40 -3.93
N GLU A 96 -18.32 -4.59 -4.13
CA GLU A 96 -17.74 -5.93 -4.15
C GLU A 96 -17.78 -6.51 -2.73
N VAL A 97 -18.39 -7.69 -2.57
CA VAL A 97 -18.55 -8.36 -1.28
C VAL A 97 -17.51 -9.46 -1.14
N ILE A 98 -16.65 -9.35 -0.13
CA ILE A 98 -15.56 -10.29 0.12
C ILE A 98 -15.72 -10.94 1.49
N ASN A 99 -15.62 -12.26 1.53
CA ASN A 99 -15.57 -13.02 2.77
C ASN A 99 -14.24 -12.74 3.48
N SER A 100 -14.29 -12.17 4.69
CA SER A 100 -13.11 -11.77 5.45
C SER A 100 -12.23 -12.93 5.94
N VAL A 101 -12.76 -14.16 5.96
CA VAL A 101 -12.02 -15.37 6.34
C VAL A 101 -11.21 -15.89 5.17
N THR A 102 -11.80 -15.94 3.97
CA THR A 102 -11.15 -16.51 2.77
C THR A 102 -10.41 -15.46 1.93
N GLY A 103 -10.77 -14.17 2.05
CA GLY A 103 -10.28 -13.09 1.21
C GLY A 103 -10.79 -13.13 -0.24
N LYS A 104 -11.89 -13.86 -0.48
CA LYS A 104 -12.49 -14.11 -1.79
C LYS A 104 -13.99 -13.82 -1.78
N ASP A 105 -14.60 -13.67 -2.95
CA ASP A 105 -16.05 -13.56 -3.08
C ASP A 105 -16.75 -14.92 -2.82
N GLU A 106 -18.08 -14.94 -2.89
CA GLU A 106 -18.90 -16.15 -2.70
C GLU A 106 -18.63 -17.23 -3.75
N ALA A 107 -18.19 -16.85 -4.96
CA ALA A 107 -17.80 -17.77 -6.02
C ALA A 107 -16.34 -18.27 -5.90
N GLY A 108 -15.60 -17.82 -4.87
CA GLY A 108 -14.20 -18.18 -4.66
C GLY A 108 -13.20 -17.42 -5.56
N GLN A 109 -13.65 -16.37 -6.24
CA GLN A 109 -12.82 -15.50 -7.06
C GLN A 109 -12.01 -14.52 -6.20
N ALA A 110 -10.83 -14.16 -6.71
CA ALA A 110 -9.96 -13.21 -6.04
C ALA A 110 -10.48 -11.78 -6.21
N SER A 111 -10.40 -10.99 -5.15
CA SER A 111 -10.84 -9.60 -5.18
C SER A 111 -10.01 -8.73 -6.15
N ARG A 112 -10.63 -7.71 -6.75
CA ARG A 112 -9.90 -6.63 -7.46
C ARG A 112 -8.98 -5.81 -6.53
N LEU A 113 -9.13 -5.95 -5.21
CA LEU A 113 -8.25 -5.35 -4.21
C LEU A 113 -7.09 -6.28 -3.78
N CYS A 114 -6.97 -7.48 -4.38
CA CYS A 114 -5.88 -8.39 -4.04
C CYS A 114 -4.53 -7.92 -4.62
N LYS A 115 -3.43 -8.42 -4.05
CA LYS A 115 -2.06 -8.03 -4.46
C LYS A 115 -1.81 -8.30 -5.94
N ARG A 116 -2.27 -9.45 -6.45
CA ARG A 116 -2.09 -9.86 -7.84
C ARG A 116 -2.76 -8.87 -8.80
N PHE A 117 -3.96 -8.40 -8.46
CA PHE A 117 -4.69 -7.43 -9.27
C PHE A 117 -3.99 -6.06 -9.29
N PHE A 118 -3.58 -5.55 -8.13
CA PHE A 118 -2.81 -4.30 -8.06
C PHE A 118 -1.46 -4.39 -8.78
N PHE A 119 -0.75 -5.51 -8.66
CA PHE A 119 0.52 -5.69 -9.34
C PHE A 119 0.37 -5.72 -10.86
N ARG A 120 -0.65 -6.43 -11.36
CA ARG A 120 -1.01 -6.43 -12.79
C ARG A 120 -1.27 -5.02 -13.30
N ARG A 121 -2.07 -4.24 -12.56
CA ARG A 121 -2.35 -2.85 -12.89
C ARG A 121 -1.10 -1.97 -12.89
N PHE A 122 -0.19 -2.18 -11.93
CA PHE A 122 1.08 -1.49 -11.90
C PHE A 122 1.94 -1.82 -13.13
N LEU A 123 2.07 -3.10 -13.50
CA LEU A 123 2.84 -3.51 -14.68
C LEU A 123 2.30 -2.89 -15.98
N ARG A 124 0.96 -2.79 -16.14
CA ARG A 124 0.36 -2.07 -17.29
C ARG A 124 0.74 -0.60 -17.33
N LEU A 125 0.71 0.07 -16.18
CA LEU A 125 1.04 1.50 -16.09
C LEU A 125 2.49 1.80 -16.49
N ILE A 126 3.41 0.87 -16.20
CA ILE A 126 4.83 1.02 -16.55
C ILE A 126 5.18 0.39 -17.90
N ASN A 127 4.21 -0.21 -18.61
CA ASN A 127 4.43 -0.79 -19.92
C ASN A 127 4.36 0.29 -21.02
N PRO A 128 5.47 0.54 -21.76
CA PRO A 128 5.50 1.54 -22.82
C PRO A 128 4.46 1.29 -23.94
N LEU A 129 4.08 0.04 -24.19
CA LEU A 129 3.13 -0.32 -25.25
C LEU A 129 1.68 0.10 -24.95
N ASP A 130 1.33 0.26 -23.67
CA ASP A 130 0.00 0.69 -23.21
C ASP A 130 -0.10 2.23 -23.09
N LEU A 131 1.01 2.95 -22.93
CA LEU A 131 1.04 4.42 -22.87
C LEU A 131 0.53 5.08 -24.16
N HIS A 132 0.56 4.39 -25.29
CA HIS A 132 0.01 4.86 -26.56
C HIS A 132 -1.47 4.53 -26.79
N GLN A 133 -2.05 3.60 -26.01
CA GLN A 133 -3.43 3.09 -26.22
C GLN A 133 -4.41 3.56 -25.14
N VAL A 134 -3.91 4.01 -24.00
CA VAL A 134 -4.74 4.56 -22.93
C VAL A 134 -5.02 6.05 -23.23
N PRO A 135 -6.28 6.48 -23.48
CA PRO A 135 -6.63 7.89 -23.67
C PRO A 135 -6.66 8.63 -22.33
N VAL A 136 -5.75 8.30 -21.42
CA VAL A 136 -5.45 9.16 -20.28
C VAL A 136 -4.48 10.18 -20.87
N LYS A 137 -4.91 11.43 -20.95
CA LYS A 137 -3.97 12.55 -20.96
C LYS A 137 -3.20 12.48 -19.64
N LEU A 138 -2.24 11.56 -19.55
CA LEU A 138 -1.21 11.59 -18.54
C LEU A 138 -0.52 12.91 -18.87
N ASP A 139 -0.71 13.90 -18.00
CA ASP A 139 0.02 15.16 -18.09
C ASP A 139 1.47 14.81 -18.42
N GLN A 140 2.12 15.53 -19.33
CA GLN A 140 3.49 15.24 -19.79
C GLN A 140 4.53 15.25 -18.64
N ARG A 141 4.06 15.49 -17.40
CA ARG A 141 4.73 15.40 -16.11
C ARG A 141 4.68 14.04 -15.42
N ALA A 142 3.88 13.08 -15.88
CA ALA A 142 3.89 11.71 -15.35
C ALA A 142 5.08 10.89 -15.88
N VAL A 143 6.21 11.57 -16.08
CA VAL A 143 7.50 10.94 -16.19
C VAL A 143 7.74 10.23 -14.86
N PRO A 144 8.13 8.95 -14.85
CA PRO A 144 8.54 8.27 -13.63
C PRO A 144 9.50 9.15 -12.84
N ILE A 145 9.22 9.36 -11.55
CA ILE A 145 10.06 10.20 -10.69
C ILE A 145 11.50 9.65 -10.65
N HIS A 146 11.62 8.34 -10.85
CA HIS A 146 12.87 7.65 -11.07
C HIS A 146 12.83 6.95 -12.43
N PRO A 147 13.82 7.13 -13.33
CA PRO A 147 13.86 6.36 -14.58
C PRO A 147 14.03 4.87 -14.26
N LEU A 148 13.15 4.02 -14.81
CA LEU A 148 13.33 2.58 -14.76
C LEU A 148 14.47 2.17 -15.70
N PRO A 149 15.27 1.17 -15.31
CA PRO A 149 16.07 0.43 -16.29
C PRO A 149 15.18 -0.05 -17.44
N ASP A 150 15.66 -0.01 -18.69
CA ASP A 150 14.92 -0.49 -19.87
C ASP A 150 14.44 -1.94 -19.72
N ASN A 151 15.14 -2.73 -18.90
CA ASN A 151 14.83 -4.12 -18.60
C ASN A 151 14.02 -4.31 -17.31
N PHE A 152 13.51 -3.25 -16.68
CA PHE A 152 12.82 -3.37 -15.38
C PHE A 152 11.61 -4.29 -15.48
N LEU A 153 10.80 -4.17 -16.53
CA LEU A 153 9.70 -5.09 -16.79
C LEU A 153 10.20 -6.54 -16.80
N THR A 154 11.22 -6.83 -17.61
CA THR A 154 11.80 -8.17 -17.73
C THR A 154 12.44 -8.68 -16.43
N MET A 155 12.99 -7.79 -15.60
CA MET A 155 13.64 -8.12 -14.32
C MET A 155 12.67 -8.18 -13.13
N SER A 156 11.52 -7.50 -13.20
CA SER A 156 10.59 -7.28 -12.09
C SER A 156 9.32 -8.12 -12.22
N MET A 157 9.40 -9.31 -12.82
CA MET A 157 8.24 -10.21 -12.92
C MET A 157 7.78 -10.72 -11.56
N GLN A 158 8.64 -10.65 -10.53
CA GLN A 158 8.32 -11.02 -9.16
C GLN A 158 7.88 -9.82 -8.30
N TYR A 159 6.74 -9.97 -7.63
CA TYR A 159 6.12 -8.91 -6.83
C TYR A 159 6.99 -8.40 -5.67
N SER A 160 7.68 -9.29 -4.95
CA SER A 160 8.60 -8.92 -3.87
C SER A 160 9.73 -8.02 -4.38
N THR A 161 10.39 -8.42 -5.46
CA THR A 161 11.51 -7.70 -6.07
C THR A 161 11.08 -6.32 -6.56
N ALA A 162 9.92 -6.23 -7.23
CA ALA A 162 9.37 -4.95 -7.69
C ALA A 162 9.07 -3.98 -6.54
N LYS A 163 8.70 -4.50 -5.36
CA LYS A 163 8.50 -3.64 -4.17
C LYS A 163 9.82 -3.20 -3.57
N GLU A 164 10.79 -4.10 -3.49
CA GLU A 164 12.08 -3.87 -2.82
C GLU A 164 12.99 -2.92 -3.61
N SER A 165 12.84 -2.86 -4.93
CA SER A 165 13.58 -1.91 -5.78
C SER A 165 13.24 -0.43 -5.53
N MET A 166 12.17 -0.14 -4.79
CA MET A 166 11.71 1.22 -4.49
C MET A 166 12.44 1.82 -3.28
N GLY A 167 13.71 2.19 -3.51
CA GLY A 167 14.67 2.59 -2.48
C GLY A 167 14.16 3.61 -1.46
N ASP A 168 13.69 4.77 -1.90
CA ASP A 168 13.26 5.85 -0.99
C ASP A 168 12.05 5.46 -0.15
N TYR A 169 11.09 4.74 -0.72
CA TYR A 169 9.97 4.19 0.04
C TYR A 169 10.44 3.14 1.07
N GLN A 170 11.39 2.27 0.71
CA GLN A 170 11.95 1.29 1.64
C GLN A 170 12.73 1.97 2.77
N ALA A 171 13.48 3.04 2.47
CA ALA A 171 14.19 3.84 3.45
C ALA A 171 13.22 4.55 4.41
N ALA A 172 12.18 5.21 3.90
CA ALA A 172 11.14 5.82 4.74
C ALA A 172 10.43 4.79 5.63
N LYS A 173 10.12 3.61 5.07
CA LYS A 173 9.57 2.48 5.84
C LYS A 173 10.52 2.04 6.94
N HIS A 174 11.81 1.94 6.66
CA HIS A 174 12.84 1.57 7.65
C HIS A 174 12.90 2.59 8.79
N CYS A 175 12.92 3.89 8.48
CA CYS A 175 12.91 4.95 9.49
C CYS A 175 11.70 4.84 10.43
N LEU A 176 10.51 4.51 9.91
CA LEU A 176 9.33 4.26 10.74
C LEU A 176 9.52 3.05 11.66
N LEU A 177 10.00 1.91 11.14
CA LEU A 177 10.18 0.70 11.96
C LEU A 177 11.17 0.95 13.10
N GLU A 178 12.23 1.70 12.80
CA GLU A 178 13.22 2.11 13.78
C GLU A 178 12.64 3.08 14.82
N ALA A 179 11.75 4.01 14.42
CA ALA A 179 11.04 4.88 15.35
C ALA A 179 10.16 4.09 16.34
N PHE A 180 9.45 3.06 15.86
CA PHE A 180 8.69 2.15 16.73
C PHE A 180 9.60 1.44 17.75
N ARG A 181 10.75 0.95 17.29
CA ARG A 181 11.74 0.27 18.15
C ARG A 181 12.31 1.21 19.20
N LYS A 182 12.78 2.41 18.80
CA LYS A 182 13.35 3.43 19.70
C LYS A 182 12.34 3.91 20.75
N GLY A 183 11.08 4.08 20.35
CA GLY A 183 10.01 4.49 21.26
C GLY A 183 9.46 3.40 22.17
N GLY A 184 10.00 2.17 22.14
CA GLY A 184 9.48 1.06 22.93
C GLY A 184 8.05 0.66 22.56
N LEU A 185 7.62 0.93 21.32
CA LEU A 185 6.24 0.73 20.85
C LEU A 185 6.00 -0.68 20.28
N GLY A 186 6.96 -1.59 20.47
CA GLY A 186 6.94 -2.94 19.94
C GLY A 186 7.56 -3.08 18.54
N THR A 187 7.60 -4.31 18.05
CA THR A 187 8.18 -4.66 16.75
C THR A 187 7.10 -4.81 15.70
N TRP A 188 7.30 -4.20 14.54
CA TRP A 188 6.37 -4.33 13.43
C TRP A 188 6.37 -5.75 12.88
N LEU A 189 5.21 -6.41 12.92
CA LEU A 189 5.04 -7.77 12.45
C LEU A 189 5.08 -7.81 10.92
N LYS A 190 5.98 -8.62 10.37
CA LYS A 190 6.07 -8.89 8.95
C LYS A 190 5.36 -10.21 8.63
N LYS A 191 4.74 -10.27 7.47
CA LYS A 191 4.23 -11.52 6.91
C LYS A 191 5.40 -12.36 6.38
N PRO A 192 5.25 -13.69 6.30
CA PRO A 192 6.23 -14.55 5.63
C PRO A 192 6.50 -14.05 4.21
N MET A 193 7.77 -14.09 3.78
CA MET A 193 8.19 -13.55 2.48
C MET A 193 7.50 -14.24 1.31
N GLU A 194 7.17 -15.52 1.50
CA GLU A 194 6.45 -16.39 0.56
C GLU A 194 5.11 -15.78 0.14
N GLN A 195 4.50 -14.92 0.97
CA GLN A 195 3.25 -14.23 0.64
C GLN A 195 3.41 -13.14 -0.44
N ASP A 196 4.64 -12.70 -0.69
CA ASP A 196 4.99 -11.71 -1.73
C ASP A 196 5.83 -12.33 -2.86
N GLN A 197 6.23 -13.61 -2.74
CA GLN A 197 6.96 -14.37 -3.78
C GLN A 197 6.01 -14.99 -4.80
N PHE A 198 5.42 -14.15 -5.64
CA PHE A 198 4.66 -14.60 -6.80
C PHE A 198 5.00 -13.75 -8.03
N GLU A 199 4.75 -14.33 -9.19
CA GLU A 199 5.01 -13.70 -10.49
C GLU A 199 3.72 -13.56 -11.30
N LEU A 200 3.75 -12.65 -12.27
CA LEU A 200 2.73 -12.53 -13.31
C LEU A 200 3.38 -12.90 -14.64
N MET A 201 2.72 -13.77 -15.43
CA MET A 201 3.17 -14.07 -16.79
C MET A 201 2.82 -12.88 -17.71
N GLU A 202 3.57 -12.69 -18.80
CA GLU A 202 3.34 -11.58 -19.74
C GLU A 202 1.89 -11.49 -20.22
N GLU A 203 1.31 -12.64 -20.55
CA GLU A 203 -0.09 -12.76 -20.98
C GLU A 203 -1.09 -12.22 -19.95
N GLU A 204 -0.80 -12.30 -18.65
CA GLU A 204 -1.72 -11.94 -17.58
C GLU A 204 -1.85 -10.43 -17.40
N TYR A 205 -0.79 -9.67 -17.69
CA TYR A 205 -0.87 -8.21 -17.66
C TYR A 205 -1.08 -7.60 -19.05
N MET A 206 -0.79 -8.30 -20.15
CA MET A 206 -1.13 -7.86 -21.50
C MET A 206 -2.59 -8.12 -21.89
N SER A 207 -3.25 -9.14 -21.32
CA SER A 207 -4.66 -9.42 -21.62
C SER A 207 -5.60 -8.38 -21.00
N GLY A 208 -6.26 -7.56 -21.83
CA GLY A 208 -7.28 -6.59 -21.37
C GLY A 208 -8.46 -7.21 -20.59
N ALA A 209 -8.63 -8.52 -20.59
CA ALA A 209 -9.80 -9.22 -20.09
C ALA A 209 -9.62 -9.74 -18.65
N PHE A 210 -10.12 -8.98 -17.67
CA PHE A 210 -10.85 -9.56 -16.53
C PHE A 210 -11.90 -8.52 -16.12
N GLY A 211 -13.15 -8.79 -16.53
CA GLY A 211 -14.39 -8.20 -16.01
C GLY A 211 -14.42 -6.69 -15.89
N GLU A 212 -14.88 -6.02 -16.95
CA GLU A 212 -15.89 -4.97 -16.76
C GLU A 212 -17.20 -5.60 -16.26
#